data_AF-A0A9D2RFR0-F1
#
_entry.id   AF-A0A9D2RFR0-F1
#
_cell.length_a   1.000
_cell.length_b   1.000
_cell.length_c   1.000
_cell.angle_alpha   90.00
_cell.angle_beta   90.00
_cell.angle_gamma   90.00
#
_symmetry.space_group_name_H-M   'P 1'
#
loop_
_entity.id
_entity.type
_entity.pdbx_description
1 polymer ?
#
loop_
_entity_poly.entity_id
_entity_poly.type
_entity_poly.pdbx_seq_one_letter_code
_entity_poly.pdbx_strand_id
1 'polypeptide(L)'
;AILLAILITGISYNGYVKTHTFTLSGSERVKSEEIQPVSGSVKITSTADTDVVFTDIKSGEIYVIGYITSGVGETIKLERGKWYRVEGIGELTVRPVNVRIE
;
A
#
# COMPACT_ATOMS: atom_id res chain seq x y z
N ALA A 1 -34.79 -7.36 6.60
CA ALA A 1 -33.91 -7.41 5.40
C ALA A 1 -32.76 -6.39 5.45
N ILE A 2 -32.99 -5.15 5.92
CA ILE A 2 -31.99 -4.06 5.91
C ILE A 2 -30.74 -4.34 6.77
N LEU A 3 -30.89 -5.04 7.91
CA LEU A 3 -29.76 -5.37 8.81
C LEU A 3 -28.82 -6.47 8.27
N LEU A 4 -29.29 -7.35 7.38
CA LEU A 4 -28.47 -8.43 6.79
C LEU A 4 -27.54 -7.92 5.68
N ALA A 5 -27.94 -6.87 4.95
CA ALA A 5 -27.13 -6.29 3.88
C ALA A 5 -25.85 -5.59 4.40
N ILE A 6 -25.91 -4.98 5.59
CA ILE A 6 -24.77 -4.31 6.22
C ILE A 6 -23.71 -5.35 6.67
N LEU A 7 -24.14 -6.52 7.16
CA LEU A 7 -23.23 -7.57 7.62
C LEU A 7 -22.50 -8.26 6.46
N ILE A 8 -23.17 -8.48 5.32
CA ILE A 8 -22.56 -9.12 4.13
C ILE A 8 -21.56 -8.17 3.45
N THR A 9 -21.86 -6.87 3.39
CA THR A 9 -20.96 -5.87 2.80
C THR A 9 -19.66 -5.71 3.61
N GLY A 10 -19.73 -5.85 4.93
CA GLY A 10 -18.56 -5.75 5.82
C GLY A 10 -17.57 -6.92 5.66
N ILE A 11 -18.05 -8.15 5.41
CA ILE A 11 -17.18 -9.32 5.23
C ILE A 11 -16.39 -9.21 3.91
N SER A 12 -17.03 -8.75 2.84
CA SER A 12 -16.39 -8.61 1.52
C SER A 12 -15.24 -7.61 1.52
N TYR A 13 -15.40 -6.45 2.18
CA TYR A 13 -14.34 -5.44 2.23
C TYR A 13 -13.14 -5.90 3.07
N ASN A 14 -13.38 -6.52 4.23
CA ASN A 14 -12.29 -7.00 5.08
C ASN A 14 -11.51 -8.16 4.43
N GLY A 15 -12.22 -9.06 3.74
CA GLY A 15 -11.59 -10.10 2.90
C GLY A 15 -10.80 -9.50 1.73
N TYR A 16 -11.35 -8.51 1.04
CA TYR A 16 -10.70 -7.83 -0.08
C TYR A 16 -9.42 -7.10 0.35
N VAL A 17 -9.45 -6.37 1.46
CA VAL A 17 -8.27 -5.69 2.02
C VAL A 17 -7.22 -6.72 2.46
N LYS A 18 -7.61 -7.82 3.09
CA LYS A 18 -6.69 -8.86 3.55
C LYS A 18 -5.94 -9.52 2.40
N THR A 19 -6.61 -9.80 1.28
CA THR A 19 -5.98 -10.39 0.08
C THR A 19 -5.04 -9.42 -0.63
N HIS A 20 -5.31 -8.11 -0.55
CA HIS A 20 -4.51 -7.07 -1.21
C HIS A 20 -3.63 -6.30 -0.22
N THR A 21 -3.24 -6.92 0.89
CA THR A 21 -2.26 -6.35 1.81
C THR A 21 -0.92 -6.99 1.55
N PHE A 22 0.10 -6.18 1.30
CA PHE A 22 1.47 -6.63 1.16
C PHE A 22 2.34 -6.05 2.25
N THR A 23 3.30 -6.83 2.76
CA THR A 23 4.31 -6.33 3.69
C THR A 23 5.68 -6.53 3.06
N LEU A 24 6.35 -5.42 2.81
CA LEU A 24 7.73 -5.39 2.36
C LEU A 24 8.64 -5.53 3.57
N SER A 25 9.22 -6.71 3.73
CA SER A 25 10.17 -7.07 4.80
C SER A 25 11.50 -7.50 4.19
N GLY A 26 12.59 -7.44 4.97
CA GLY A 26 13.94 -7.79 4.49
C GLY A 26 15.04 -7.28 5.42
N SER A 27 16.30 -7.64 5.17
CA SER A 27 17.46 -7.15 5.94
C SER A 27 18.03 -5.82 5.41
N GLU A 28 17.60 -5.39 4.23
CA GLU A 28 18.04 -4.15 3.59
C GLU A 28 17.58 -2.91 4.37
N ARG A 29 18.44 -1.87 4.37
CA ARG A 29 18.18 -0.60 5.08
C ARG A 29 17.06 0.20 4.43
N VAL A 30 17.08 0.30 3.10
CA VAL A 30 15.99 0.83 2.28
C VAL A 30 15.42 -0.36 1.53
N LYS A 31 14.10 -0.53 1.58
CA LYS A 31 13.39 -1.61 0.91
C LYS A 31 12.65 -1.04 -0.29
N SER A 32 12.59 -1.79 -1.37
CA SER A 32 11.82 -1.43 -2.56
C SER A 32 10.97 -2.59 -3.08
N GLU A 33 9.76 -2.32 -3.57
CA GLU A 33 8.92 -3.33 -4.25
C GLU A 33 8.03 -2.71 -5.33
N GLU A 34 7.62 -3.51 -6.32
CA GLU A 34 6.65 -3.10 -7.35
C GLU A 34 5.21 -3.46 -6.96
N ILE A 35 4.38 -2.43 -6.82
CA ILE A 35 2.99 -2.56 -6.38
C ILE A 35 2.02 -1.95 -7.40
N GLN A 36 0.80 -2.49 -7.46
CA GLN A 36 -0.28 -1.95 -8.28
C GLN A 36 -1.51 -1.62 -7.41
N PRO A 37 -1.89 -0.33 -7.27
CA PRO A 37 -3.09 0.08 -6.55
C PRO A 37 -4.36 -0.48 -7.18
N VAL A 38 -5.21 -1.09 -6.35
CA VAL A 38 -6.46 -1.71 -6.83
C VAL A 38 -7.69 -0.82 -6.71
N SER A 39 -7.67 0.18 -5.83
CA SER A 39 -8.81 1.08 -5.56
C SER A 39 -8.53 2.56 -5.85
N GLY A 40 -7.37 2.89 -6.42
CA GLY A 40 -6.97 4.28 -6.70
C GLY A 40 -6.42 5.05 -5.49
N SER A 41 -6.25 4.36 -4.36
CA SER A 41 -5.61 4.88 -3.17
C SER A 41 -4.92 3.75 -2.43
N VAL A 42 -3.84 4.07 -1.72
CA VAL A 42 -3.07 3.10 -0.95
C VAL A 42 -2.81 3.67 0.44
N LYS A 43 -3.08 2.87 1.47
CA LYS A 43 -2.69 3.10 2.85
C LYS A 43 -1.38 2.39 3.13
N ILE A 44 -0.46 3.09 3.77
CA ILE A 44 0.88 2.61 4.13
C ILE A 44 1.10 2.79 5.61
N THR A 45 1.71 1.80 6.26
CA THR A 45 2.25 1.91 7.62
C THR A 45 3.69 1.40 7.61
N SER A 46 4.56 2.04 8.38
CA SER A 46 5.93 1.56 8.59
C SER A 46 6.18 1.19 10.05
N THR A 47 7.10 0.26 10.31
CA THR A 47 7.61 -0.03 11.66
C THR A 47 8.75 0.91 12.09
N ALA A 48 9.22 1.78 11.20
CA ALA A 48 10.24 2.78 11.48
C ALA A 48 9.83 4.14 10.93
N ASP A 49 10.43 5.19 11.47
CA ASP A 49 10.32 6.54 10.95
C ASP A 49 11.00 6.60 9.57
N THR A 50 10.25 6.97 8.53
CA THR A 50 10.75 6.91 7.15
C THR A 50 10.02 7.86 6.22
N ASP A 51 10.74 8.39 5.24
CA ASP A 51 10.13 8.92 4.04
C ASP A 51 9.71 7.75 3.14
N VAL A 52 8.49 7.82 2.60
CA VAL A 52 8.01 6.84 1.62
C VAL A 52 7.77 7.53 0.28
N VAL A 53 8.33 6.93 -0.76
CA VAL A 53 8.28 7.45 -2.13
C VAL A 53 7.67 6.40 -3.05
N PHE A 54 6.76 6.83 -3.91
CA PHE A 54 6.20 6.04 -5.00
C PHE A 54 6.69 6.59 -6.34
N THR A 55 7.15 5.72 -7.23
CA THR A 55 7.59 6.10 -8.58
C THR A 55 6.79 5.32 -9.61
N ASP A 56 6.05 5.99 -10.50
CA ASP A 56 5.39 5.36 -11.65
C ASP A 56 6.48 4.74 -12.55
N ILE A 57 6.40 3.43 -12.76
CA ILE A 57 7.45 2.67 -13.47
C ILE A 57 7.50 3.05 -14.95
N LYS A 58 6.38 3.47 -15.54
CA LYS A 58 6.30 3.82 -16.96
C LYS A 58 6.74 5.25 -17.22
N SER A 59 6.25 6.20 -16.43
CA SER A 59 6.54 7.63 -16.65
C SER A 59 7.76 8.13 -15.89
N GLY A 60 8.17 7.43 -14.82
CA GLY A 60 9.17 7.89 -13.87
C GLY A 60 8.66 8.99 -12.92
N GLU A 61 7.36 9.28 -12.93
CA GLU A 61 6.78 10.33 -12.10
C GLU A 61 6.79 9.94 -10.62
N ILE A 62 7.17 10.90 -9.78
CA ILE A 62 7.39 10.69 -8.34
C ILE A 62 6.21 11.24 -7.54
N TYR A 63 5.69 10.40 -6.65
CA TYR A 63 4.59 10.70 -5.74
C TYR A 63 5.09 10.50 -4.31
N VAL A 64 5.18 11.59 -3.56
CA VAL A 64 5.72 11.60 -2.19
C VAL A 64 4.58 11.72 -1.20
N ILE A 65 4.48 10.79 -0.25
CA ILE A 65 3.55 10.90 0.87
C ILE A 65 4.13 11.79 1.99
N GLY A 66 5.46 11.88 2.03
CA GLY A 66 6.23 12.59 3.05
C GLY A 66 6.78 11.64 4.11
N TYR A 67 7.11 12.21 5.26
CA TYR A 67 7.60 11.48 6.43
C TYR A 67 6.47 10.73 7.12
N ILE A 68 6.62 9.42 7.28
CA ILE A 68 5.74 8.56 8.06
C ILE A 68 6.41 8.26 9.40
N THR A 69 5.71 8.55 10.50
CA THR A 69 6.10 8.10 11.84
C THR A 69 5.80 6.62 12.02
N SER A 70 6.68 5.89 12.70
CA SER A 70 6.52 4.48 13.04
C SER A 70 5.15 4.18 13.66
N GLY A 71 4.48 3.16 13.12
CA GLY A 71 3.14 2.73 13.51
C GLY A 71 2.00 3.62 13.01
N VAL A 72 2.28 4.81 12.47
CA VAL A 72 1.27 5.70 11.90
C VAL A 72 0.98 5.32 10.46
N GLY A 73 -0.31 5.31 10.11
CA GLY A 73 -0.77 4.93 8.78
C GLY A 73 -1.18 6.13 7.96
N GLU A 74 -0.50 6.35 6.84
CA GLU A 74 -0.75 7.43 5.88
C GLU A 74 -1.45 6.89 4.62
N THR A 75 -2.16 7.75 3.88
CA THR A 75 -2.87 7.34 2.65
C THR A 75 -2.55 8.27 1.49
N ILE A 76 -2.17 7.69 0.36
CA ILE A 76 -1.88 8.41 -0.88
C ILE A 76 -2.85 7.99 -2.00
N LYS A 77 -3.20 8.93 -2.87
CA LYS A 77 -3.94 8.66 -4.10
C LYS A 77 -2.96 8.32 -5.21
N LEU A 78 -3.21 7.20 -5.88
CA LEU A 78 -2.41 6.71 -7.00
C LEU A 78 -3.35 6.20 -8.08
N GLU A 79 -2.99 6.30 -9.35
CA GLU A 79 -3.87 5.81 -10.40
C GLU A 79 -4.05 4.29 -10.33
N ARG A 80 -5.31 3.86 -10.36
CA ARG A 80 -5.68 2.45 -10.32
C ARG A 80 -5.13 1.71 -11.54
N GLY A 81 -4.52 0.55 -11.30
CA GLY A 81 -4.01 -0.33 -12.37
C GLY A 81 -2.65 0.06 -12.93
N LYS A 82 -2.08 1.20 -12.56
CA LYS A 82 -0.67 1.53 -12.84
C LYS A 82 0.27 0.83 -11.86
N TRP A 83 1.49 0.57 -12.31
CA TRP A 83 2.54 -0.02 -11.47
C TRP A 83 3.46 1.07 -10.92
N TYR A 84 3.73 0.98 -9.64
CA TYR A 84 4.59 1.90 -8.92
C TYR A 84 5.67 1.11 -8.18
N ARG A 85 6.90 1.61 -8.18
CA ARG A 85 7.90 1.18 -7.22
C ARG A 85 7.72 1.98 -5.94
N VAL A 86 7.57 1.30 -4.81
CA VAL A 86 7.51 1.91 -3.47
C VAL A 86 8.83 1.71 -2.75
N GLU A 87 9.36 2.75 -2.10
CA GLU A 87 10.64 2.74 -1.40
C GLU A 87 10.52 3.34 0.01
N GLY A 88 11.18 2.74 1.00
CA GLY A 88 11.24 3.27 2.37
C GLY A 88 12.01 2.36 3.35
N ILE A 89 12.14 2.80 4.61
CA ILE A 89 12.88 2.16 5.70
C ILE A 89 11.90 1.45 6.65
N GLY A 90 12.36 0.36 7.26
CA GLY A 90 11.53 -0.47 8.13
C GLY A 90 10.62 -1.39 7.34
N GLU A 91 9.79 -2.17 8.03
CA GLU A 91 8.80 -3.01 7.35
C GLU A 91 7.64 -2.14 6.90
N LEU A 92 7.37 -2.12 5.59
CA LEU A 92 6.28 -1.34 5.01
C LEU A 92 5.08 -2.24 4.72
N THR A 93 3.96 -1.98 5.39
CA THR A 93 2.69 -2.63 5.04
C THR A 93 1.87 -1.70 4.16
N VAL A 94 1.50 -2.19 2.98
CA VAL A 94 0.87 -1.43 1.90
C VAL A 94 -0.46 -2.09 1.51
N ARG A 95 -1.57 -1.33 1.47
CA ARG A 95 -2.92 -1.87 1.18
C ARG A 95 -3.91 -0.82 0.63
N PRO A 96 -4.87 -1.17 -0.23
CA PRO A 96 -4.96 -2.41 -0.98
C PRO A 96 -4.12 -2.33 -2.27
N VAL A 97 -3.23 -3.29 -2.50
CA VAL A 97 -2.36 -3.40 -3.68
C VAL A 97 -2.24 -4.84 -4.18
N ASN A 98 -1.97 -5.01 -5.48
CA ASN A 98 -1.38 -6.24 -6.02
C ASN A 98 0.14 -6.11 -5.98
N VAL A 99 0.84 -7.23 -5.84
CA VAL A 99 2.31 -7.30 -5.97
C VAL A 99 2.66 -8.35 -7.02
N ARG A 100 3.68 -8.06 -7.82
CA ARG A 100 4.24 -9.04 -8.74
C ARG A 100 5.23 -9.90 -7.93
N ILE A 101 4.82 -11.13 -7.59
CA ILE A 101 5.76 -12.13 -7.08
C ILE A 101 6.40 -12.78 -8.31
N GLU A 102 7.70 -12.59 -8.50
CA GLU A 102 8.50 -13.39 -9.44
C GLU A 102 8.90 -14.73 -8.81
#